data_AF-A0A3S4J539-F1
#
_entry.id   AF-A0A3S4J539-F1
#
_cell.length_a   1.000
_cell.length_b   1.000
_cell.length_c   1.000
_cell.angle_alpha   90.00
_cell.angle_beta   90.00
_cell.angle_gamma   90.00
#
_symmetry.space_group_name_H-M   'P 1'
#
loop_
_entity.id
_entity.type
_entity.pdbx_description
1 polymer ?
#
loop_
_entity_poly.entity_id
_entity_poly.type
_entity_poly.pdbx_seq_one_letter_code
_entity_poly.pdbx_strand_id
1 'polypeptide(L)' 'MAVLSQKVRAPFDYLRQQFAQVTNPPIDPIREAVVMSLNTVFGPERNMFEESAEHAKRLEVRSRC' A
#
# COMPACT_ATOMS: atom_id res chain seq x y z
N MET A 1 -21.88 5.33 13.60
CA MET A 1 -20.50 5.69 13.21
C MET A 1 -19.60 5.57 14.43
N ALA A 2 -18.32 5.24 14.29
CA ALA A 2 -17.39 5.15 15.44
C ALA A 2 -17.39 6.42 16.29
N VAL A 3 -17.47 7.58 15.65
CA VAL A 3 -17.59 8.91 16.28
C VAL A 3 -18.85 9.12 17.12
N LEU A 4 -19.91 8.35 16.87
CA LEU A 4 -21.18 8.44 17.62
C LEU A 4 -21.27 7.37 18.72
N SER A 5 -20.24 6.54 18.90
CA SER A 5 -20.27 5.47 19.89
C SER A 5 -20.01 6.01 21.29
N GLN A 6 -20.82 5.60 22.27
CA GLN A 6 -20.56 5.84 23.69
C GLN A 6 -19.53 4.86 24.29
N LYS A 7 -19.06 3.89 23.51
CA LYS A 7 -18.04 2.90 23.91
C LYS A 7 -16.72 3.23 23.22
N VAL A 8 -15.59 2.91 23.86
CA VAL A 8 -14.26 3.03 23.24
C VAL A 8 -14.19 2.12 22.02
N ARG A 9 -13.79 2.68 20.88
CA ARG A 9 -13.64 1.99 19.58
C ARG A 9 -12.18 1.97 19.16
N ALA A 10 -11.80 1.00 18.34
CA ALA A 10 -10.45 0.96 17.79
C ALA A 10 -10.23 2.13 16.82
N PRO A 11 -9.01 2.69 16.70
CA PRO A 11 -8.71 3.76 15.74
C PRO A 11 -9.07 3.41 14.29
N PHE A 12 -8.97 2.12 13.93
CA PHE A 12 -9.32 1.63 12.59
C PHE A 12 -10.80 1.84 12.22
N ASP A 13 -11.71 1.90 13.20
CA ASP A 13 -13.14 2.13 12.93
C ASP A 13 -13.43 3.56 12.43
N TYR A 14 -12.46 4.47 12.57
CA TYR A 14 -12.52 5.84 12.08
C TYR A 14 -11.89 5.99 10.69
N LEU A 15 -11.07 5.03 10.25
CA LEU A 15 -10.45 5.01 8.93
C LEU A 15 -11.41 4.34 7.92
N ARG A 16 -11.65 5.00 6.79
CA ARG A 16 -12.50 4.47 5.71
C ARG A 16 -11.65 4.15 4.49
N GLN A 17 -11.84 2.95 3.93
CA GLN A 17 -11.26 2.57 2.65
C GLN A 17 -11.89 3.42 1.54
N GLN A 18 -11.06 3.97 0.67
CA GLN A 18 -11.50 4.65 -0.55
C GLN A 18 -11.51 3.67 -1.70
N PHE A 19 -12.46 3.83 -2.62
CA PHE A 19 -12.61 2.99 -3.81
C PHE A 19 -12.65 3.86 -5.05
N ALA A 20 -12.02 3.37 -6.11
CA ALA A 20 -12.13 3.95 -7.43
C ALA A 20 -13.56 3.79 -7.98
N GLN A 21 -14.00 4.80 -8.73
CA GLN A 21 -15.28 4.81 -9.45
C GLN A 21 -15.02 5.35 -10.86
N VAL A 22 -16.07 5.68 -11.61
CA VAL A 22 -16.13 6.22 -13.00
C VAL A 22 -14.81 6.60 -13.70
N THR A 23 -13.93 7.36 -13.04
CA THR A 23 -12.61 7.77 -13.54
C THR A 23 -11.63 6.62 -13.79
N ASN A 24 -11.71 5.50 -13.06
CA ASN A 24 -10.83 4.35 -13.21
C ASN A 24 -11.49 3.06 -12.68
N PRO A 25 -11.46 1.95 -13.44
CA PRO A 25 -12.02 0.68 -12.99
C PRO A 25 -11.19 0.06 -11.85
N PRO A 26 -11.81 -0.64 -10.89
CA PRO A 26 -11.08 -1.43 -9.90
C PRO A 26 -10.42 -2.66 -10.55
N ILE A 27 -9.25 -3.05 -10.05
CA ILE A 27 -8.50 -4.24 -10.49
C ILE A 27 -9.05 -5.49 -9.79
N ASP A 28 -9.17 -6.62 -10.51
CA ASP A 28 -9.57 -7.90 -9.90
C ASP A 28 -8.38 -8.55 -9.16
N PRO A 29 -8.39 -8.64 -7.81
CA PRO A 29 -7.24 -9.12 -7.04
C PRO A 29 -6.95 -10.62 -7.21
N ILE A 30 -7.87 -11.40 -7.80
CA ILE A 30 -7.69 -12.85 -8.01
C ILE A 30 -7.29 -13.11 -9.47
N ARG A 31 -8.05 -12.55 -10.42
CA ARG A 31 -7.82 -12.80 -11.85
C ARG A 31 -6.61 -12.04 -12.38
N GLU A 32 -6.33 -10.87 -11.81
CA GLU A 32 -5.24 -9.98 -12.22
C GLU A 32 -4.13 -9.94 -11.16
N ALA A 33 -4.00 -10.97 -10.31
CA ALA A 33 -2.97 -11.03 -9.26
C ALA A 33 -1.54 -10.89 -9.80
N VAL A 34 -1.29 -11.30 -11.05
CA VAL A 34 0.03 -11.21 -11.71
C VAL A 34 0.49 -9.78 -11.97
N VAL A 35 -0.44 -8.81 -12.08
CA VAL A 35 -0.10 -7.39 -12.24
C VAL A 35 -0.03 -6.65 -10.90
N MET A 36 -0.28 -7.34 -9.77
CA MET A 36 -0.23 -6.78 -8.42
C MET A 36 1.00 -7.29 -7.65
N SER A 37 1.52 -6.48 -6.73
CA SER A 37 2.64 -6.87 -5.87
C SER A 37 2.54 -6.21 -4.48
N LEU A 38 2.84 -6.97 -3.44
CA LEU A 38 3.05 -6.49 -2.06
C LEU A 38 4.54 -6.46 -1.70
N ASN A 39 5.44 -6.42 -2.69
CA ASN A 39 6.87 -6.28 -2.44
C ASN A 39 7.15 -4.99 -1.67
N THR A 40 7.81 -5.13 -0.53
CA THR A 40 8.15 -4.03 0.36
C THR A 40 9.66 -3.90 0.44
N VAL A 41 10.15 -2.68 0.30
CA VAL A 41 11.59 -2.40 0.28
C VAL A 41 11.96 -1.57 1.51
N PHE A 42 12.92 -2.05 2.29
CA PHE A 42 13.45 -1.37 3.47
C PHE A 42 14.84 -0.79 3.19
N GLY A 43 15.04 0.46 3.59
CA GLY A 43 16.29 1.19 3.39
C GLY A 43 16.02 2.64 2.97
N PRO A 44 17.06 3.49 2.92
CA PRO A 44 16.89 4.89 2.55
C PRO A 44 16.48 5.02 1.08
N GLU A 45 15.46 5.86 0.84
CA GLU A 45 15.23 6.41 -0.50
C GLU A 45 16.30 7.45 -0.82
N ARG A 46 16.94 7.28 -1.95
CA ARG A 46 18.01 8.16 -2.45
C ARG A 46 17.49 8.99 -3.62
N ASN A 47 18.27 9.99 -4.02
CA ASN A 47 17.90 10.95 -5.05
C ASN A 47 17.57 10.24 -6.38
N MET A 48 16.36 10.45 -6.91
CA MET A 48 15.92 9.84 -8.16
C MET A 48 16.69 10.35 -9.40
N PHE A 49 17.31 11.53 -9.32
CA PHE A 49 18.05 12.12 -10.45
C PHE A 49 19.52 11.69 -10.51
N GLU A 50 20.01 10.95 -9.51
CA GLU A 50 21.41 10.52 -9.42
C GLU A 50 21.49 9.00 -9.41
N GLU A 51 22.18 8.41 -10.39
CA GLU A 51 22.37 6.97 -10.42
C GLU A 51 23.63 6.56 -9.66
N SER A 52 23.49 5.68 -8.67
CA SER A 52 24.63 5.07 -7.97
C SER A 52 24.30 3.65 -7.49
N ALA A 53 25.32 2.79 -7.41
CA ALA A 53 25.17 1.40 -6.95
C ALA A 53 24.52 1.29 -5.56
N GLU A 54 24.69 2.33 -4.75
CA GLU A 54 24.11 2.40 -3.43
C GLU A 54 22.57 2.47 -3.40
N HIS A 55 21.91 2.81 -4.51
CA HIS A 55 20.45 2.76 -4.63
C HIS A 55 19.92 1.32 -4.48
N ALA A 56 20.72 0.33 -4.87
CA ALA A 56 20.38 -1.09 -4.79
C ALA A 56 20.61 -1.68 -3.39
N LYS A 57 21.22 -0.94 -2.46
CA LYS A 57 21.52 -1.39 -1.10
C LYS A 57 20.27 -1.31 -0.21
N ARG A 58 19.27 -2.14 -0.51
CA ARG A 58 17.99 -2.21 0.19
C ARG A 58 17.58 -3.66 0.44
N LEU A 59 16.77 -3.87 1.47
CA LEU A 59 16.20 -5.18 1.81
C LEU A 59 14.82 -5.30 1.17
N GLU A 60 14.65 -6.24 0.25
CA GLU A 60 13.34 -6.55 -0.35
C GLU A 60 12.67 -7.70 0.42
N VAL A 61 11.42 -7.50 0.82
CA VAL A 61 10.56 -8.53 1.41
C VAL A 61 9.36 -8.77 0.52
N ARG A 62 9.11 -10.05 0.22
CA ARG A 62 7.98 -10.47 -0.60
C ARG A 62 6.88 -11.04 0.27
N SER A 63 5.70 -10.42 0.19
CA SER A 63 4.45 -10.94 0.75
C SER A 63 3.54 -11.36 -0.40
N ARG A 64 2.74 -12.42 -0.23
CA ARG A 64 1.76 -12.79 -1.25
C ARG A 64 0.59 -11.82 -1.19
N CYS A 65 0.23 -11.24 -2.35
CA CYS A 65 -1.04 -10.56 -2.58
C CYS A 65 -2.21 -11.50 -2.34
#